data_AF-A0A5P9GS34-F1
#
_entry.id   AF-A0A5P9GS34-F1
#
_cell.length_a   1.000
_cell.length_b   1.000
_cell.length_c   1.000
_cell.angle_alpha   90.00
_cell.angle_beta   90.00
_cell.angle_gamma   90.00
#
_symmetry.space_group_name_H-M   'P 1'
#
loop_
_entity.id
_entity.type
_entity.pdbx_description
1 polymer ?
#
loop_
_entity_poly.entity_id
_entity_poly.type
_entity_poly.pdbx_seq_one_letter_code
_entity_poly.pdbx_strand_id
1 'polypeptide(L)' 'MLTRDQELWGMALWVDKHHGDAGGEFIASKIDQLYQAGEQDGARLWQNVARRYEQLVERRTYS' A
#
# COMPACT_ATOMS: atom_id res chain seq x y z
N MET A 1 3.17 11.71 -17.84
CA MET A 1 2.01 10.93 -17.35
C MET A 1 2.56 9.87 -16.42
N LEU A 2 2.04 9.73 -15.20
CA LEU A 2 2.47 8.66 -14.28
C LEU A 2 1.94 7.32 -14.81
N THR A 3 2.78 6.28 -14.76
CA THR A 3 2.31 4.92 -15.04
C THR A 3 1.59 4.36 -13.83
N ARG A 4 0.73 3.36 -14.05
CA ARG A 4 0.03 2.68 -12.95
C ARG A 4 0.99 2.14 -11.89
N ASP A 5 2.15 1.65 -12.32
CA ASP A 5 3.16 1.15 -11.40
C ASP A 5 3.78 2.27 -10.54
N GLN A 6 4.06 3.43 -11.15
CA GLN A 6 4.59 4.59 -10.43
C GLN A 6 3.59 5.14 -9.41
N GLU A 7 2.28 5.12 -9.72
CA GLU A 7 1.24 5.47 -8.74
C GLU A 7 1.26 4.54 -7.52
N LEU A 8 1.36 3.22 -7.74
CA LEU A 8 1.40 2.23 -6.65
C LEU A 8 2.64 2.42 -5.78
N TRP A 9 3.81 2.67 -6.38
CA TRP A 9 5.03 3.01 -5.65
C TRP A 9 4.89 4.32 -4.86
N GLY A 10 4.27 5.35 -5.46
CA GLY A 10 3.99 6.61 -4.77
C GLY A 10 3.10 6.44 -3.55
N MET A 11 2.07 5.60 -3.65
CA MET A 11 1.20 5.27 -2.53
C MET A 11 1.91 4.48 -1.44
N ALA A 12 2.73 3.48 -1.80
CA ALA A 12 3.52 2.72 -0.83
C ALA A 12 4.52 3.60 -0.08
N LEU A 13 5.21 4.50 -0.79
CA LEU A 13 6.11 5.49 -0.19
C LEU A 13 5.37 6.48 0.71
N TRP A 14 4.15 6.89 0.32
CA TRP A 14 3.31 7.74 1.16
C TRP A 14 2.93 7.02 2.45
N VAL A 15 2.51 5.75 2.39
CA VAL A 15 2.19 4.94 3.58
C VAL A 15 3.41 4.85 4.49
N ASP A 16 4.55 4.48 3.93
CA ASP A 16 5.80 4.35 4.67
C ASP A 16 6.19 5.65 5.38
N LYS A 17 6.08 6.78 4.69
CA LYS A 17 6.42 8.09 5.26
C LYS A 17 5.50 8.51 6.42
N HIS A 18 4.23 8.15 6.38
CA HIS A 18 3.23 8.62 7.35
C HIS A 18 2.97 7.62 8.49
N HIS A 19 3.19 6.33 8.24
CA HIS A 19 2.88 5.26 9.19
C HIS A 19 4.12 4.47 9.64
N GLY A 20 5.26 4.61 8.97
CA GLY A 20 6.49 3.90 9.32
C GLY A 20 6.26 2.39 9.39
N ASP A 21 6.68 1.77 10.49
CA ASP A 21 6.54 0.33 10.74
C ASP A 21 5.08 -0.13 10.87
N ALA A 22 4.15 0.79 11.20
CA ALA A 22 2.72 0.50 11.25
C ALA A 22 2.03 0.56 9.87
N GLY A 23 2.79 0.78 8.79
CA GLY A 23 2.24 0.90 7.44
C GLY A 23 1.52 -0.36 6.95
N GLY A 24 2.01 -1.55 7.34
CA GLY A 24 1.34 -2.82 7.03
C GLY A 24 -0.06 -2.92 7.65
N GLU A 25 -0.19 -2.57 8.93
CA GLU A 25 -1.47 -2.57 9.65
C GLU A 25 -2.45 -1.54 9.07
N PHE A 26 -1.95 -0.36 8.71
CA PHE A 26 -2.74 0.66 8.04
C PHE A 26 -3.31 0.17 6.71
N ILE A 27 -2.48 -0.46 5.86
CA ILE A 27 -2.92 -1.00 4.57
C ILE A 27 -3.99 -2.09 4.77
N ALA A 28 -3.78 -3.01 5.71
CA ALA A 28 -4.74 -4.07 6.02
C ALA A 28 -6.10 -3.49 6.45
N SER A 29 -6.10 -2.56 7.40
CA SER A 29 -7.31 -1.85 7.85
C SER A 29 -8.02 -1.13 6.71
N LYS A 30 -7.26 -0.52 5.78
CA LYS A 30 -7.84 0.17 4.63
C LYS A 30 -8.51 -0.78 3.64
N ILE A 31 -7.91 -1.95 3.39
CA ILE A 31 -8.48 -3.00 2.54
C ILE A 31 -9.80 -3.51 3.14
N ASP A 32 -9.81 -3.78 4.45
CA ASP A 32 -11.01 -4.26 5.15
C ASP A 32 -12.15 -3.24 5.07
N GLN A 33 -11.86 -1.95 5.32
CA GLN A 33 -12.84 -0.87 5.19
C GLN A 33 -13.47 -0.81 3.78
N LEU A 34 -12.67 -1.02 2.73
CA LEU A 34 -13.15 -1.00 1.36
C LEU A 34 -14.03 -2.20 1.05
N TYR A 35 -13.68 -3.39 1.55
CA TYR A 35 -14.54 -4.55 1.45
C TYR A 35 -15.88 -4.35 2.16
N GLN A 36 -15.87 -3.78 3.37
CA GLN A 36 -17.10 -3.48 4.12
C GLN A 36 -17.98 -2.44 3.40
N ALA A 37 -17.36 -1.52 2.65
CA ALA A 37 -18.06 -0.54 1.84
C ALA A 37 -18.54 -1.07 0.47
N GLY A 38 -18.20 -2.31 0.10
CA GLY A 38 -18.50 -2.87 -1.23
C GLY A 38 -17.58 -2.36 -2.34
N GLU A 39 -16.52 -1.61 -2.01
CA GLU A 39 -15.58 -0.96 -2.94
C GLU A 39 -14.48 -1.93 -3.39
N GLN A 40 -14.86 -2.97 -4.14
CA GLN A 40 -13.97 -4.08 -4.51
C GLN A 40 -12.75 -3.64 -5.34
N ASP A 41 -12.93 -2.71 -6.28
CA ASP A 41 -11.83 -2.19 -7.10
C ASP A 41 -10.84 -1.37 -6.26
N GLY A 42 -11.35 -0.62 -5.29
CA GLY A 42 -10.54 0.07 -4.28
C GLY A 42 -9.73 -0.92 -3.45
N ALA A 43 -10.35 -1.99 -2.95
CA ALA A 43 -9.66 -3.02 -2.18
C ALA A 43 -8.54 -3.68 -3.01
N ARG A 44 -8.81 -4.00 -4.29
CA ARG A 44 -7.81 -4.55 -5.21
C ARG A 44 -6.67 -3.57 -5.48
N LEU A 45 -6.93 -2.27 -5.56
CA LEU A 45 -5.90 -1.25 -5.68
C LEU A 45 -4.97 -1.28 -4.45
N TRP A 46 -5.55 -1.28 -3.24
CA TRP A 46 -4.77 -1.30 -2.00
C TRP A 46 -4.01 -2.62 -1.78
N GLN A 47 -4.52 -3.75 -2.27
CA GLN A 47 -3.75 -5.00 -2.31
C GLN A 47 -2.49 -4.89 -3.19
N ASN A 48 -2.56 -4.15 -4.30
CA ASN A 48 -1.36 -3.90 -5.11
C ASN A 48 -0.39 -2.93 -4.43
N VAL A 49 -0.91 -1.98 -3.65
CA VAL A 49 -0.07 -1.12 -2.80
C VAL A 49 0.63 -1.94 -1.72
N ALA A 50 -0.06 -2.89 -1.08
CA ALA A 50 0.52 -3.82 -0.10
C ALA A 50 1.76 -4.53 -0.66
N ARG A 51 1.67 -5.08 -1.88
CA ARG A 51 2.80 -5.74 -2.56
C ARG A 51 3.99 -4.81 -2.79
N ARG A 52 3.76 -3.53 -3.08
CA ARG A 52 4.86 -2.54 -3.25
C ARG A 52 5.44 -2.11 -1.92
N TYR A 53 4.61 -2.02 -0.89
CA TYR A 53 5.04 -1.73 0.47
C TYR A 53 5.90 -2.87 1.04
N GLU A 54 5.52 -4.14 0.86
CA GLU A 54 6.35 -5.30 1.21
C GLU A 54 7.73 -5.23 0.55
N GLN A 55 7.79 -4.97 -0.76
CA GLN A 55 9.06 -4.78 -1.49
C GLN A 55 9.87 -3.59 -0.97
N LEU A 56 9.21 -2.51 -0.54
CA LEU A 56 9.87 -1.34 0.03
C LEU A 56 10.51 -1.66 1.39
N VAL A 57 9.77 -2.36 2.26
CA VAL A 57 10.24 -2.80 3.57
C VAL A 57 11.42 -3.76 3.41
N GLU A 58 11.32 -4.76 2.53
CA GLU A 58 12.42 -5.68 2.24
C GLU A 58 13.69 -4.92 1.84
N ARG A 59 13.58 -3.99 0.88
CA ARG A 59 14.73 -3.19 0.42
C ARG A 59 15.38 -2.36 1.54
N ARG A 60 14.60 -1.87 2.50
CA ARG A 60 15.10 -1.13 3.66
C ARG A 60 15.81 -2.05 4.65
N THR A 61 15.25 -3.24 4.91
CA THR A 61 15.84 -4.17 5.89
C THR A 61 17.21 -4.70 5.44
N TYR A 62 17.46 -4.76 4.13
CA TYR A 62 18.74 -5.19 3.56
C TYR A 62 19.67 -4.04 3.13
N SER A 63 19.33 -2.78 3.42
CA SER A 63 20.17 -1.59 3.14
C SER A 63 20.90 -1.10 4.38
#